data_AF-A0A0M8YII6-F1
#
_entry.id   AF-A0A0M8YII6-F1
#
_cell.length_a   1.000
_cell.length_b   1.000
_cell.length_c   1.000
_cell.angle_alpha   90.00
_cell.angle_beta   90.00
_cell.angle_gamma   90.00
#
_symmetry.space_group_name_H-M   'P 1'
#
loop_
_entity.id
_entity.type
_entity.pdbx_description
1 polymer ?
#
loop_
_entity_poly.entity_id
_entity_poly.type
_entity_poly.pdbx_seq_one_letter_code
_entity_poly.pdbx_strand_id
1 'polypeptide(L)'
;MVDLPVHPSADDLLADPGGPKHGIAAELVARVGLADFDVVERQVLLTASSWEAERLGDVVVRPEHVVLGWVRAVEERGDRPPGVPALDVVRERLQALMADRAHAEYEALKPIPRPDAVRRPRAVLIAGVPGTGKSTLAEALAWRLTAPVFSMDWQLGALLPFGGLRTDNTTHLAELNLTASVARQLQLGLDVIVDATGHRRETRRRWRSVTERLGGVFVGVECVCSDEAVQRRRVESRARGIPGWPATVTWDHVLRTKGLWESWDEPHLVVDSATEPPEAGLRRVVDYCASAEERPQ
;
A
#
# COMPACT_ATOMS: atom_id res chain seq x y z
N MET A 1 15.17 -29.00 -4.70
CA MET A 1 13.88 -28.68 -4.06
C MET A 1 12.82 -29.54 -4.71
N VAL A 2 11.76 -29.91 -3.98
CA VAL A 2 10.69 -30.80 -4.47
C VAL A 2 9.59 -29.93 -5.06
N ASP A 3 9.01 -30.32 -6.19
CA ASP A 3 7.87 -29.61 -6.79
C ASP A 3 6.70 -29.53 -5.80
N LEU A 4 6.06 -28.36 -5.75
CA LEU A 4 4.88 -28.18 -4.91
C LEU A 4 3.67 -28.89 -5.51
N PRO A 5 2.68 -29.28 -4.69
CA PRO A 5 1.39 -29.74 -5.18
C PRO A 5 0.75 -28.72 -6.14
N VAL A 6 0.02 -29.20 -7.14
CA VAL A 6 -0.56 -28.34 -8.19
C VAL A 6 -2.07 -28.25 -8.02
N HIS A 7 -2.61 -27.03 -8.02
CA HIS A 7 -4.06 -26.81 -8.06
C HIS A 7 -4.62 -27.29 -9.41
N PRO A 8 -5.82 -27.91 -9.49
CA PRO A 8 -6.35 -28.42 -10.76
C PRO A 8 -6.33 -27.41 -11.92
N SER A 9 -6.73 -26.16 -11.66
CA SER A 9 -6.71 -25.11 -12.69
C SER A 9 -5.30 -24.70 -13.14
N ALA A 10 -4.28 -24.95 -12.33
CA ALA A 10 -2.88 -24.75 -12.71
C ALA A 10 -2.37 -25.95 -13.52
N ASP A 11 -2.82 -27.17 -13.20
CA ASP A 11 -2.49 -28.37 -13.97
C ASP A 11 -3.05 -28.29 -15.39
N ASP A 12 -4.28 -27.79 -15.54
CA ASP A 12 -4.88 -27.49 -16.85
C ASP A 12 -4.00 -26.55 -17.68
N LEU A 13 -3.45 -25.50 -17.05
CA LEU A 13 -2.58 -24.52 -17.72
C LEU A 13 -1.16 -25.07 -17.99
N LEU A 14 -0.66 -25.98 -17.17
CA LEU A 14 0.59 -26.69 -17.43
C LEU A 14 0.46 -27.67 -18.62
N ALA A 15 -0.76 -28.15 -18.91
CA ALA A 15 -1.05 -29.06 -20.00
C ALA A 15 -1.45 -28.34 -21.30
N ASP A 16 -2.09 -27.17 -21.22
CA ASP A 16 -2.55 -26.35 -22.36
C ASP A 16 -1.80 -24.99 -22.38
N PRO A 17 -0.79 -24.81 -23.26
CA PRO A 17 -0.05 -23.56 -23.36
C PRO A 17 -0.87 -22.42 -23.99
N GLY A 18 -2.16 -22.61 -24.32
CA GLY A 18 -3.04 -21.55 -24.83
C GLY A 18 -3.33 -20.39 -23.87
N GLY A 19 -2.65 -20.35 -22.71
CA GLY A 19 -2.71 -19.29 -21.72
C GLY A 19 -3.90 -19.40 -20.77
N PRO A 20 -3.87 -18.65 -19.65
CA PRO A 20 -4.95 -18.64 -18.67
C PRO A 20 -6.20 -17.96 -19.26
N LYS A 21 -7.36 -18.62 -19.10
CA LYS A 21 -8.64 -18.14 -19.66
C LYS A 21 -9.44 -17.25 -18.69
N HIS A 22 -9.23 -17.40 -17.38
CA HIS A 22 -9.98 -16.70 -16.34
C HIS A 22 -9.12 -16.42 -15.09
N GLY A 23 -9.65 -15.62 -14.18
CA GLY A 23 -9.05 -15.37 -12.86
C GLY A 23 -7.81 -14.47 -12.89
N ILE A 24 -7.04 -14.50 -11.80
CA ILE A 24 -5.88 -13.63 -11.58
C ILE A 24 -4.84 -13.80 -12.69
N ALA A 25 -4.61 -15.03 -13.14
CA ALA A 25 -3.64 -15.30 -14.20
C ALA A 25 -4.04 -14.68 -15.54
N ALA A 26 -5.31 -14.77 -15.95
CA ALA A 26 -5.78 -14.16 -17.20
C ALA A 26 -5.72 -12.62 -17.15
N GLU A 27 -6.11 -12.05 -16.02
CA GLU A 27 -6.04 -10.60 -15.80
C GLU A 27 -4.59 -10.11 -15.74
N LEU A 28 -3.68 -10.87 -15.14
CA LEU A 28 -2.24 -10.59 -15.14
C LEU A 28 -1.69 -10.57 -16.57
N VAL A 29 -1.97 -11.61 -17.36
CA VAL A 29 -1.55 -11.74 -18.77
C VAL A 29 -2.02 -10.54 -19.59
N ALA A 30 -3.29 -10.16 -19.46
CA ALA A 30 -3.84 -8.99 -20.12
C ALA A 30 -3.14 -7.70 -19.68
N ARG A 31 -2.88 -7.53 -18.37
CA ARG A 31 -2.26 -6.32 -17.80
C ARG A 31 -0.81 -6.13 -18.23
N VAL A 32 -0.09 -7.22 -18.47
CA VAL A 32 1.32 -7.19 -18.90
C VAL A 32 1.48 -7.29 -20.42
N GLY A 33 0.38 -7.48 -21.16
CA GLY A 33 0.39 -7.58 -22.62
C GLY A 33 1.05 -8.86 -23.13
N LEU A 34 1.02 -9.94 -22.36
CA LEU A 34 1.60 -11.21 -22.77
C LEU A 34 0.65 -11.91 -23.76
N ALA A 35 1.07 -12.05 -25.01
CA ALA A 35 0.21 -12.53 -26.09
C ALA A 35 0.40 -14.01 -26.44
N ASP A 36 1.59 -14.56 -26.17
CA ASP A 36 1.94 -15.93 -26.52
C ASP A 36 2.77 -16.59 -25.42
N PHE A 37 2.58 -17.90 -25.28
CA PHE A 37 3.30 -18.76 -24.35
C PHE A 37 4.13 -19.75 -25.16
N ASP A 38 5.40 -19.38 -25.39
CA ASP A 38 6.41 -20.29 -25.94
C ASP A 38 6.40 -21.66 -25.24
N VAL A 39 6.73 -22.68 -26.01
CA VAL A 39 6.79 -24.04 -25.49
C VAL A 39 7.92 -24.17 -24.46
N VAL A 40 7.52 -24.44 -23.22
CA VAL A 40 8.40 -24.81 -22.11
C VAL A 40 8.10 -26.25 -21.73
N GLU A 41 9.16 -27.04 -21.51
CA GLU A 41 8.99 -28.42 -21.02
C GLU A 41 8.22 -28.41 -19.70
N ARG A 42 7.17 -29.24 -19.60
CA ARG A 42 6.25 -29.26 -18.45
C ARG A 42 6.98 -29.34 -17.11
N GLN A 43 8.03 -30.16 -17.02
CA GLN A 43 8.79 -30.31 -15.78
C GLN A 43 9.58 -29.05 -15.41
N VAL A 44 10.19 -28.38 -16.40
CA VAL A 44 10.88 -27.10 -16.22
C VAL A 44 9.90 -26.03 -15.77
N LEU A 45 8.73 -25.96 -16.42
CA LEU A 45 7.68 -25.01 -16.07
C LEU A 45 7.16 -25.24 -14.65
N LEU A 46 6.86 -26.48 -14.28
CA LEU A 46 6.41 -26.84 -12.93
C LEU A 46 7.43 -26.47 -11.85
N THR A 47 8.72 -26.73 -12.10
CA THR A 47 9.81 -26.38 -11.19
C THR A 47 9.86 -24.86 -11.00
N ALA A 48 9.84 -24.09 -12.10
CA ALA A 48 9.86 -22.64 -12.08
C ALA A 48 8.62 -22.06 -11.37
N SER A 49 7.43 -22.62 -11.61
CA SER A 49 6.18 -22.22 -10.95
C SER A 49 6.19 -22.54 -9.45
N SER A 50 6.79 -23.66 -9.05
CA SER A 50 6.95 -24.02 -7.64
C SER A 50 7.82 -22.98 -6.92
N TRP A 51 8.93 -22.53 -7.53
CA TRP A 51 9.76 -21.48 -6.96
C TRP A 51 9.01 -20.15 -6.78
N GLU A 52 8.15 -19.78 -7.73
CA GLU A 52 7.36 -18.55 -7.62
C GLU A 52 6.26 -18.65 -6.56
N ALA A 53 5.63 -19.83 -6.42
CA ALA A 53 4.68 -20.10 -5.35
C ALA A 53 5.35 -20.01 -3.96
N GLU A 54 6.49 -20.69 -3.77
CA GLU A 54 7.25 -20.63 -2.51
C GLU A 54 7.70 -19.19 -2.18
N ARG A 55 8.15 -18.44 -3.19
CA ARG A 55 8.53 -17.03 -3.03
C ARG A 55 7.37 -16.16 -2.52
N LEU A 56 6.14 -16.50 -2.89
CA LEU A 56 4.92 -15.84 -2.41
C LEU A 56 4.41 -16.39 -1.07
N GLY A 57 5.04 -17.44 -0.54
CA GLY A 57 4.63 -18.11 0.70
C GLY A 57 3.47 -19.10 0.51
N ASP A 58 3.17 -19.48 -0.73
CA ASP A 58 2.14 -20.46 -1.04
C ASP A 58 2.70 -21.89 -0.97
N VAL A 59 1.81 -22.81 -0.61
CA VAL A 59 2.12 -24.26 -0.48
C VAL A 59 1.57 -25.09 -1.65
N VAL A 60 0.97 -24.43 -2.65
CA VAL A 60 0.37 -25.04 -3.84
C VAL A 60 0.62 -24.14 -5.05
N VAL A 61 0.93 -24.73 -6.20
CA VAL A 61 1.04 -24.02 -7.49
C VAL A 61 -0.35 -23.62 -7.99
N ARG A 62 -0.53 -22.33 -8.28
CA ARG A 62 -1.76 -21.73 -8.83
C ARG A 62 -1.49 -21.16 -10.22
N PRO A 63 -2.52 -20.85 -11.02
CA PRO A 63 -2.34 -20.37 -12.39
C PRO A 63 -1.40 -19.15 -12.52
N GLU A 64 -1.44 -18.21 -11.58
CA GLU A 64 -0.56 -17.03 -11.56
C GLU A 64 0.91 -17.40 -11.35
N HIS A 65 1.19 -18.49 -10.63
CA HIS A 65 2.54 -19.03 -10.48
C HIS A 65 3.01 -19.71 -11.77
N VAL A 66 2.10 -20.27 -12.56
CA VAL A 66 2.40 -20.81 -13.89
C VAL A 66 2.81 -19.70 -14.85
N VAL A 67 2.11 -18.56 -14.84
CA VAL A 67 2.49 -17.39 -15.65
C VAL A 67 3.87 -16.87 -15.25
N LEU A 68 4.14 -16.68 -13.96
CA LEU A 68 5.47 -16.23 -13.50
C LEU A 68 6.57 -17.26 -13.79
N GLY A 69 6.29 -18.55 -13.58
CA GLY A 69 7.20 -19.65 -13.88
C GLY A 69 7.55 -19.73 -15.36
N TRP A 70 6.59 -19.44 -16.25
CA TRP A 70 6.83 -19.37 -17.68
C TRP A 70 7.75 -18.21 -18.04
N VAL A 71 7.47 -16.99 -17.54
CA VAL A 71 8.33 -15.82 -17.79
C VAL A 71 9.75 -16.07 -17.29
N ARG A 72 9.89 -16.66 -16.09
CA ARG A 72 11.17 -17.08 -15.53
C ARG A 72 11.91 -18.05 -16.45
N ALA A 73 11.25 -19.13 -16.86
CA ALA A 73 11.88 -20.18 -17.67
C ALA A 73 12.36 -19.64 -19.03
N VAL A 74 11.62 -18.69 -19.61
CA VAL A 74 12.00 -18.00 -20.85
C VAL A 74 13.18 -17.05 -20.63
N GLU A 75 13.18 -16.26 -19.54
CA GLU A 75 14.33 -15.39 -19.23
C GLU A 75 15.62 -16.18 -18.94
N GLU A 76 15.53 -17.30 -18.23
CA GLU A 76 16.69 -18.14 -17.90
C GLU A 76 17.33 -18.81 -19.12
N ARG A 77 16.58 -18.95 -20.24
CA ARG A 77 17.12 -19.43 -21.53
C ARG A 77 18.03 -18.40 -22.23
N GLY A 78 17.99 -17.13 -21.81
CA GLY A 78 18.84 -16.06 -22.34
C GLY A 78 18.38 -15.43 -23.65
N ASP A 79 17.25 -15.86 -24.21
CA ASP A 79 16.64 -15.30 -25.43
C ASP A 79 15.17 -14.91 -25.15
N ARG A 80 14.99 -13.79 -24.43
CA ARG A 80 13.64 -13.31 -24.08
C ARG A 80 12.94 -12.79 -25.35
N PRO A 81 11.82 -13.38 -25.77
CA PRO A 81 11.12 -12.97 -26.98
C PRO A 81 10.69 -11.51 -26.93
N PRO A 82 10.65 -10.81 -28.08
CA PRO A 82 10.08 -9.48 -28.17
C PRO A 82 8.66 -9.44 -27.60
N GLY A 83 8.40 -8.49 -26.70
CA GLY A 83 7.07 -8.32 -26.09
C GLY A 83 6.87 -9.05 -24.75
N VAL A 84 7.79 -9.91 -24.32
CA VAL A 84 7.76 -10.52 -22.98
C VAL A 84 8.39 -9.56 -21.97
N PRO A 85 7.66 -9.10 -20.93
CA PRO A 85 8.22 -8.23 -19.90
C PRO A 85 9.22 -8.96 -19.01
N ALA A 86 10.05 -8.20 -18.31
CA ALA A 86 10.97 -8.78 -17.33
C ALA A 86 10.22 -9.40 -16.15
N LEU A 87 10.75 -10.48 -15.55
CA LEU A 87 10.07 -11.19 -14.47
C LEU A 87 9.76 -10.30 -13.27
N ASP A 88 10.64 -9.36 -12.92
CA ASP A 88 10.41 -8.38 -11.86
C ASP A 88 9.20 -7.47 -12.15
N VAL A 89 9.03 -7.04 -13.41
CA VAL A 89 7.87 -6.26 -13.86
C VAL A 89 6.59 -7.10 -13.74
N VAL A 90 6.61 -8.37 -14.16
CA VAL A 90 5.42 -9.23 -14.07
C VAL A 90 5.05 -9.51 -12.61
N ARG A 91 6.05 -9.70 -11.74
CA ARG A 91 5.85 -9.85 -10.29
C ARG A 91 5.23 -8.59 -9.67
N GLU A 92 5.73 -7.40 -9.98
CA GLU A 92 5.16 -6.13 -9.52
C GLU A 92 3.70 -5.98 -10.00
N ARG A 93 3.41 -6.34 -11.26
CA ARG A 93 2.06 -6.28 -11.82
C ARG A 93 1.10 -7.28 -11.18
N LEU A 94 1.57 -8.46 -10.78
CA LEU A 94 0.79 -9.39 -9.97
C LEU A 94 0.47 -8.78 -8.59
N GLN A 95 1.45 -8.19 -7.90
CA GLN A 95 1.22 -7.55 -6.60
C GLN A 95 0.23 -6.39 -6.70
N ALA A 96 0.34 -5.55 -7.74
CA ALA A 96 -0.61 -4.49 -8.01
C ALA A 96 -2.01 -5.04 -8.28
N LEU A 97 -2.13 -6.10 -9.06
CA LEU A 97 -3.41 -6.75 -9.33
C LEU A 97 -4.06 -7.31 -8.06
N MET A 98 -3.30 -8.05 -7.25
CA MET A 98 -3.78 -8.56 -5.97
C MET A 98 -4.22 -7.41 -5.05
N ALA A 99 -3.48 -6.30 -5.04
CA ALA A 99 -3.83 -5.12 -4.26
C ALA A 99 -5.14 -4.48 -4.72
N ASP A 100 -5.33 -4.31 -6.03
CA ASP A 100 -6.55 -3.73 -6.59
C ASP A 100 -7.78 -4.55 -6.21
N ARG A 101 -7.68 -5.88 -6.30
CA ARG A 101 -8.75 -6.81 -5.92
C ARG A 101 -9.06 -6.73 -4.42
N ALA A 102 -8.02 -6.76 -3.57
CA ALA A 102 -8.20 -6.63 -2.13
C ALA A 102 -8.81 -5.27 -1.74
N HIS A 103 -8.41 -4.17 -2.40
CA HIS A 103 -9.04 -2.87 -2.20
C HIS A 103 -10.52 -2.86 -2.58
N ALA A 104 -10.90 -3.51 -3.69
CA ALA A 104 -12.30 -3.63 -4.08
C ALA A 104 -13.15 -4.35 -3.00
N GLU A 105 -12.58 -5.34 -2.31
CA GLU A 105 -13.23 -5.99 -1.16
C GLU A 105 -13.46 -5.01 0.00
N TYR A 106 -12.47 -4.16 0.31
CA TYR A 106 -12.63 -3.11 1.34
C TYR A 106 -13.68 -2.06 0.95
N GLU A 107 -13.77 -1.69 -0.33
CA GLU A 107 -14.82 -0.78 -0.82
C GLU A 107 -16.22 -1.40 -0.85
N ALA A 108 -16.31 -2.73 -0.84
CA ALA A 108 -17.57 -3.46 -0.74
C ALA A 108 -18.07 -3.61 0.70
N LEU A 109 -17.25 -3.26 1.71
CA LEU A 109 -17.65 -3.31 3.11
C LEU A 109 -18.82 -2.37 3.40
N LYS A 110 -19.67 -2.81 4.32
CA LYS A 110 -20.79 -2.02 4.83
C LYS A 110 -20.48 -1.51 6.23
N PRO A 111 -20.96 -0.30 6.60
CA PRO A 111 -20.85 0.18 7.98
C PRO A 111 -21.67 -0.70 8.92
N ILE A 112 -21.23 -0.84 10.17
CA ILE A 112 -22.02 -1.47 11.22
C ILE A 112 -22.93 -0.38 11.81
N PRO A 113 -24.26 -0.56 11.84
CA PRO A 113 -25.15 0.44 12.42
C PRO A 113 -24.80 0.75 13.88
N ARG A 114 -24.63 2.04 14.18
CA ARG A 114 -24.42 2.57 15.53
C ARG A 114 -25.53 3.59 15.84
N PRO A 115 -26.69 3.15 16.37
CA PRO A 115 -27.80 4.05 16.68
C PRO A 115 -27.44 5.10 17.74
N ASP A 116 -26.43 4.82 18.55
CA ASP A 116 -25.87 5.68 19.60
C ASP A 116 -24.78 6.64 19.09
N ALA A 117 -24.39 6.55 17.82
CA ALA A 117 -23.36 7.42 17.27
C ALA A 117 -23.83 8.88 17.23
N VAL A 118 -23.14 9.73 17.98
CA VAL A 118 -23.41 11.18 18.05
C VAL A 118 -22.79 11.98 16.91
N ARG A 119 -21.89 11.35 16.14
CA ARG A 119 -21.23 11.94 14.96
C ARG A 119 -20.72 10.84 14.02
N ARG A 120 -20.34 11.24 12.81
CA ARG A 120 -19.66 10.36 11.85
C ARG A 120 -18.21 10.09 12.29
N PRO A 121 -17.68 8.88 12.09
CA PRO A 121 -16.27 8.61 12.33
C PRO A 121 -15.40 9.34 11.30
N ARG A 122 -14.18 9.70 11.69
CA ARG A 122 -13.23 10.42 10.83
C ARG A 122 -12.03 9.54 10.54
N ALA A 123 -11.59 9.53 9.28
CA ALA A 123 -10.27 9.06 8.92
C ALA A 123 -9.39 10.27 8.62
N VAL A 124 -8.44 10.55 9.52
CA VAL A 124 -7.51 11.67 9.37
C VAL A 124 -6.19 11.16 8.81
N LEU A 125 -5.92 11.47 7.55
CA LEU A 125 -4.63 11.20 6.93
C LEU A 125 -3.67 12.35 7.25
N ILE A 126 -2.58 12.05 7.95
CA ILE A 126 -1.42 12.93 8.11
C ILE A 126 -0.37 12.51 7.08
N ALA A 127 -0.31 13.23 5.96
CA ALA A 127 0.59 12.99 4.83
C ALA A 127 1.78 13.95 4.82
N GLY A 128 2.84 13.61 4.07
CA GLY A 128 4.05 14.41 3.97
C GLY A 128 5.33 13.56 3.83
N VAL A 129 6.38 14.17 3.30
CA VAL A 129 7.68 13.48 3.16
C VAL A 129 8.39 13.29 4.52
N PRO A 130 9.42 12.44 4.65
CA PRO A 130 10.13 12.28 5.92
C PRO A 130 10.71 13.60 6.45
N GLY A 131 10.61 13.82 7.76
CA GLY A 131 11.13 15.03 8.42
C GLY A 131 10.17 16.23 8.53
N THR A 132 8.96 16.14 7.97
CA THR A 132 7.97 17.24 8.00
C THR A 132 7.10 17.31 9.26
N GLY A 133 7.37 16.48 10.28
CA GLY A 133 6.63 16.52 11.55
C GLY A 133 5.33 15.70 11.61
N LYS A 134 5.01 14.91 10.57
CA LYS A 134 3.80 14.05 10.53
C LYS A 134 3.54 13.25 11.80
N SER A 135 4.49 12.40 12.21
CA SER A 135 4.27 11.51 13.36
C SER A 135 4.04 12.27 14.65
N THR A 136 4.78 13.38 14.86
CA THR A 136 4.56 14.27 16.01
C THR A 136 3.14 14.84 16.01
N LEU A 137 2.66 15.29 14.85
CA LEU A 137 1.29 15.81 14.72
C LEU A 137 0.23 14.72 14.89
N ALA A 138 0.46 13.53 14.33
CA ALA A 138 -0.44 12.38 14.43
C ALA A 138 -0.57 11.90 15.89
N GLU A 139 0.54 11.79 16.63
CA GLU A 139 0.56 11.40 18.04
C GLU A 139 -0.15 12.44 18.92
N ALA A 140 0.13 13.72 18.70
CA ALA A 140 -0.55 14.79 19.44
C ALA A 140 -2.06 14.83 19.15
N LEU A 141 -2.45 14.58 17.90
CA LEU A 141 -3.86 14.46 17.51
C LEU A 141 -4.52 13.24 18.14
N ALA A 142 -3.81 12.12 18.26
CA ALA A 142 -4.30 10.90 18.89
C ALA A 142 -4.75 11.14 20.33
N TRP A 143 -3.93 11.86 21.12
CA TRP A 143 -4.27 12.22 22.49
C TRP A 143 -5.49 13.15 22.55
N ARG A 144 -5.63 14.06 21.58
CA ARG A 144 -6.73 15.01 21.57
C ARG A 144 -8.06 14.37 21.16
N LEU A 145 -8.03 13.46 20.18
CA LEU A 145 -9.21 12.79 19.65
C LEU A 145 -9.53 11.47 20.36
N THR A 146 -8.62 10.94 21.19
CA THR A 146 -8.69 9.59 21.75
C THR A 146 -8.89 8.54 20.64
N ALA A 147 -8.12 8.69 19.55
CA ALA A 147 -8.20 7.85 18.36
C ALA A 147 -6.87 7.11 18.13
N PRO A 148 -6.89 5.85 17.64
CA PRO A 148 -5.67 5.13 17.30
C PRO A 148 -4.93 5.77 16.12
N VAL A 149 -3.60 5.70 16.15
CA VAL A 149 -2.73 6.03 15.02
C VAL A 149 -2.23 4.74 14.39
N PHE A 150 -2.50 4.57 13.09
CA PHE A 150 -1.84 3.54 12.29
C PHE A 150 -0.75 4.20 11.45
N SER A 151 0.51 3.92 11.81
CA SER A 151 1.68 4.45 11.11
C SER A 151 2.25 3.42 10.16
N MET A 152 2.53 3.85 8.92
CA MET A 152 3.15 3.02 7.89
C MET A 152 4.49 2.44 8.38
N ASP A 153 5.33 3.26 8.99
CA ASP A 153 6.65 2.85 9.48
C ASP A 153 6.54 1.79 10.57
N TRP A 154 5.57 1.91 11.47
CA TRP A 154 5.35 0.93 12.55
C TRP A 154 4.88 -0.42 12.00
N GLN A 155 3.96 -0.42 11.04
CA GLN A 155 3.48 -1.65 10.41
C GLN A 155 4.60 -2.33 9.62
N LEU A 156 5.37 -1.57 8.83
CA LEU A 156 6.49 -2.13 8.06
C LEU A 156 7.65 -2.59 8.96
N GLY A 157 7.93 -1.88 10.04
CA GLY A 157 8.91 -2.29 11.06
C GLY A 157 8.59 -3.65 11.69
N ALA A 158 7.30 -3.96 11.89
CA ALA A 158 6.88 -5.27 12.39
C ALA A 158 7.08 -6.41 11.36
N LEU A 159 7.05 -6.11 10.06
CA LEU A 159 7.13 -7.11 8.99
C LEU A 159 8.56 -7.33 8.49
N LEU A 160 9.43 -6.33 8.61
CA LEU A 160 10.80 -6.40 8.10
C LEU A 160 11.62 -7.57 8.67
N PRO A 161 11.59 -7.88 9.99
CA PRO A 161 12.38 -8.97 10.57
C PRO A 161 12.04 -10.38 10.04
N PHE A 162 10.86 -10.54 9.44
CA PHE A 162 10.37 -11.83 8.93
C PHE A 162 10.58 -11.99 7.42
N GLY A 163 11.26 -11.04 6.76
CA GLY A 163 11.48 -11.10 5.32
C GLY A 163 10.20 -10.93 4.48
N GLY A 164 9.11 -10.42 5.07
CA GLY A 164 7.84 -10.23 4.38
C GLY A 164 7.85 -9.08 3.36
N LEU A 165 8.83 -8.18 3.47
CA LEU A 165 8.98 -7.01 2.61
C LEU A 165 9.95 -7.29 1.47
N ARG A 166 9.43 -7.20 0.25
CA ARG A 166 10.14 -7.35 -1.02
C ARG A 166 9.91 -6.11 -1.86
N THR A 167 10.80 -5.86 -2.82
CA THR A 167 10.69 -4.71 -3.71
C THR A 167 9.36 -4.70 -4.48
N ASP A 168 8.84 -5.87 -4.86
CA ASP A 168 7.59 -6.00 -5.63
C ASP A 168 6.31 -5.81 -4.80
N ASN A 169 6.34 -6.00 -3.48
CA ASN A 169 5.14 -6.02 -2.64
C ASN A 169 5.07 -4.90 -1.60
N THR A 170 6.19 -4.27 -1.22
CA THR A 170 6.27 -3.42 -0.01
C THR A 170 5.23 -2.31 -0.01
N THR A 171 5.09 -1.59 -1.13
CA THR A 171 4.12 -0.48 -1.26
C THR A 171 2.69 -0.97 -1.09
N HIS A 172 2.31 -2.04 -1.81
CA HIS A 172 0.95 -2.59 -1.79
C HIS A 172 0.60 -3.19 -0.42
N LEU A 173 1.55 -3.88 0.20
CA LEU A 173 1.39 -4.47 1.50
C LEU A 173 1.29 -3.41 2.60
N ALA A 174 2.05 -2.30 2.50
CA ALA A 174 1.89 -1.15 3.40
C ALA A 174 0.49 -0.54 3.29
N GLU A 175 0.03 -0.28 2.07
CA GLU A 175 -1.26 0.36 1.82
C GLU A 175 -2.44 -0.50 2.24
N LEU A 176 -2.42 -1.80 1.94
CA LEU A 176 -3.49 -2.71 2.35
C LEU A 176 -3.55 -2.90 3.86
N ASN A 177 -2.41 -3.03 4.55
CA ASN A 177 -2.41 -3.16 6.01
C ASN A 177 -2.96 -1.91 6.71
N LEU A 178 -2.65 -0.71 6.20
CA LEU A 178 -3.27 0.51 6.70
C LEU A 178 -4.76 0.57 6.36
N THR A 179 -5.14 0.20 5.14
CA THR A 179 -6.54 0.19 4.69
C THR A 179 -7.39 -0.75 5.54
N ALA A 180 -6.90 -1.94 5.86
CA ALA A 180 -7.57 -2.90 6.73
C ALA A 180 -7.86 -2.31 8.12
N SER A 181 -6.84 -1.70 8.73
CA SER A 181 -6.95 -1.05 10.03
C SER A 181 -7.94 0.12 10.02
N VAL A 182 -7.87 0.98 9.00
CA VAL A 182 -8.79 2.11 8.81
C VAL A 182 -10.22 1.64 8.62
N ALA A 183 -10.45 0.73 7.66
CA ALA A 183 -11.77 0.19 7.36
C ALA A 183 -12.41 -0.42 8.61
N ARG A 184 -11.63 -1.15 9.42
CA ARG A 184 -12.16 -1.76 10.63
C ARG A 184 -12.59 -0.73 11.69
N GLN A 185 -11.80 0.33 11.91
CA GLN A 185 -12.19 1.39 12.85
C GLN A 185 -13.45 2.11 12.38
N LEU A 186 -13.52 2.46 11.09
CA LEU A 186 -14.66 3.16 10.52
C LEU A 186 -15.92 2.32 10.54
N GLN A 187 -15.83 1.01 10.25
CA GLN A 187 -16.95 0.09 10.42
C GLN A 187 -17.54 0.11 11.82
N LEU A 188 -16.69 0.26 12.86
CA LEU A 188 -17.11 0.32 14.25
C LEU A 188 -17.66 1.71 14.67
N GLY A 189 -17.63 2.69 13.78
CA GLY A 189 -18.00 4.07 14.08
C GLY A 189 -16.91 4.83 14.86
N LEU A 190 -15.65 4.39 14.78
CA LEU A 190 -14.53 4.98 15.51
C LEU A 190 -13.65 5.84 14.59
N ASP A 191 -13.14 6.94 15.14
CA ASP A 191 -12.11 7.74 14.48
C ASP A 191 -10.82 6.95 14.32
N VAL A 192 -10.06 7.31 13.30
CA VAL A 192 -8.75 6.74 13.02
C VAL A 192 -7.82 7.80 12.43
N ILE A 193 -6.56 7.75 12.84
CA ILE A 193 -5.50 8.61 12.32
C ILE A 193 -4.52 7.71 11.54
N VAL A 194 -4.11 8.16 10.36
CA VAL A 194 -3.17 7.46 9.50
C VAL A 194 -1.92 8.32 9.36
N ASP A 195 -0.77 7.83 9.83
CA ASP A 195 0.54 8.44 9.63
C ASP A 195 1.25 7.73 8.48
N ALA A 196 1.21 8.33 7.30
CA ALA A 196 1.76 7.74 6.09
C ALA A 196 2.42 8.82 5.22
N THR A 197 3.27 8.43 4.29
CA THR A 197 3.80 9.41 3.32
C THR A 197 2.67 10.03 2.51
N GLY A 198 1.71 9.22 2.04
CA GLY A 198 0.52 9.71 1.33
C GLY A 198 0.81 10.46 0.01
N HIS A 199 1.93 10.16 -0.64
CA HIS A 199 2.42 10.92 -1.82
C HIS A 199 1.60 10.66 -3.09
N ARG A 200 1.00 9.47 -3.25
CA ARG A 200 0.19 9.12 -4.42
C ARG A 200 -1.27 9.54 -4.24
N ARG A 201 -1.81 10.22 -5.25
CA ARG A 201 -3.22 10.60 -5.39
C ARG A 201 -4.14 9.40 -5.35
N GLU A 202 -3.77 8.31 -6.03
CA GLU A 202 -4.55 7.08 -6.05
C GLU A 202 -4.77 6.53 -4.62
N THR A 203 -3.72 6.45 -3.81
CA THR A 203 -3.80 5.97 -2.42
C THR A 203 -4.72 6.84 -1.57
N ARG A 204 -4.63 8.18 -1.70
CA ARG A 204 -5.51 9.11 -0.99
C ARG A 204 -6.97 8.93 -1.39
N ARG A 205 -7.26 8.77 -2.69
CA ARG A 205 -8.61 8.49 -3.21
C ARG A 205 -9.17 7.16 -2.68
N ARG A 206 -8.37 6.10 -2.62
CA ARG A 206 -8.78 4.80 -2.06
C ARG A 206 -9.19 4.93 -0.59
N TRP A 207 -8.40 5.62 0.22
CA TRP A 207 -8.75 5.84 1.63
C TRP A 207 -9.98 6.73 1.80
N ARG A 208 -10.13 7.77 0.98
CA ARG A 208 -11.37 8.58 0.93
C ARG A 208 -12.58 7.70 0.60
N SER A 209 -12.51 6.93 -0.50
CA SER A 209 -13.59 6.04 -0.97
C SER A 209 -14.02 5.06 0.12
N VAL A 210 -13.06 4.33 0.71
CA VAL A 210 -13.34 3.40 1.83
C VAL A 210 -13.97 4.16 3.01
N THR A 211 -13.49 5.36 3.31
CA THR A 211 -14.01 6.15 4.44
C THR A 211 -15.45 6.58 4.23
N GLU A 212 -15.76 7.16 3.08
CA GLU A 212 -17.09 7.67 2.75
C GLU A 212 -18.11 6.53 2.61
N ARG A 213 -17.73 5.40 2.01
CA ARG A 213 -18.58 4.20 1.91
C ARG A 213 -18.93 3.59 3.26
N LEU A 214 -18.04 3.71 4.23
CA LEU A 214 -18.28 3.31 5.62
C LEU A 214 -18.96 4.41 6.46
N GLY A 215 -19.50 5.45 5.81
CA GLY A 215 -20.25 6.53 6.46
C GLY A 215 -19.37 7.54 7.21
N GLY A 216 -18.05 7.44 7.10
CA GLY A 216 -17.10 8.34 7.74
C GLY A 216 -16.82 9.61 6.94
N VAL A 217 -16.03 10.50 7.52
CA VAL A 217 -15.52 11.73 6.90
C VAL A 217 -14.01 11.58 6.70
N PHE A 218 -13.55 11.75 5.45
CA PHE A 218 -12.12 11.75 5.15
C PHE A 218 -11.53 13.15 5.36
N VAL A 219 -10.45 13.23 6.13
CA VAL A 219 -9.76 14.49 6.44
C VAL A 219 -8.31 14.37 6.01
N GLY A 220 -7.94 15.10 4.95
CA GLY A 220 -6.56 15.19 4.48
C GLY A 220 -5.78 16.31 5.17
N VAL A 221 -4.62 15.98 5.73
CA VAL A 221 -3.66 16.94 6.26
C VAL A 221 -2.30 16.71 5.60
N GLU A 222 -1.74 17.73 4.97
CA GLU A 222 -0.39 17.73 4.42
C GLU A 222 0.56 18.45 5.37
N CYS A 223 1.52 17.72 5.93
CA CYS A 223 2.62 18.28 6.68
C CYS A 223 3.79 18.60 5.75
N VAL A 224 4.14 19.88 5.69
CA VAL A 224 5.32 20.38 4.97
C VAL A 224 6.37 20.92 5.95
N CYS A 225 7.57 21.14 5.45
CA CYS A 225 8.63 21.87 6.13
C CYS A 225 9.27 22.78 5.09
N SER A 226 8.90 24.06 5.10
CA SER A 226 9.37 25.03 4.11
C SER A 226 10.87 25.34 4.23
N ASP A 227 11.47 25.12 5.40
CA ASP A 227 12.92 25.19 5.61
C ASP A 227 13.57 23.82 5.39
N GLU A 228 14.18 23.67 4.21
CA GLU A 228 14.88 22.44 3.83
C GLU A 228 16.08 22.13 4.74
N ALA A 229 16.79 23.13 5.24
CA ALA A 229 17.93 22.92 6.13
C ALA A 229 17.46 22.38 7.49
N VAL A 230 16.33 22.89 8.01
CA VAL A 230 15.66 22.31 9.19
C VAL A 230 15.21 20.89 8.92
N GLN A 231 14.53 20.64 7.79
CA GLN A 231 14.06 19.31 7.42
C GLN A 231 15.22 18.31 7.36
N ARG A 232 16.31 18.68 6.69
CA ARG A 232 17.51 17.86 6.55
C ARG A 232 18.14 17.56 7.89
N ARG A 233 18.35 18.58 8.74
CA ARG A 233 18.86 18.39 10.12
C ARG A 233 17.97 17.43 10.92
N ARG A 234 16.64 17.54 10.81
CA ARG A 234 15.69 16.64 11.49
C ARG A 234 15.82 15.20 10.98
N VAL A 235 15.98 15.00 9.67
CA VAL A 235 16.12 13.65 9.09
C VAL A 235 17.48 13.04 9.43
N GLU A 236 18.56 13.79 9.34
CA GLU A 236 19.91 13.26 9.60
C GLU A 236 20.16 12.97 11.09
N SER A 237 19.50 13.69 12.00
CA SER A 237 19.70 13.52 13.45
C SER A 237 18.66 12.62 14.14
N ARG A 238 17.55 12.26 13.49
CA ARG A 238 16.49 11.48 14.14
C ARG A 238 16.89 10.02 14.38
N ALA A 239 16.39 9.50 15.49
CA ALA A 239 16.24 8.07 15.74
C ALA A 239 14.75 7.78 15.97
N ARG A 240 14.12 6.99 15.09
CA ARG A 240 12.68 6.74 15.15
C ARG A 240 12.24 5.88 16.34
N GLY A 241 13.12 5.05 16.88
CA GLY A 241 12.80 4.13 17.97
C GLY A 241 11.77 3.05 17.62
N ILE A 242 11.50 2.82 16.33
CA ILE A 242 10.55 1.82 15.86
C ILE A 242 11.27 0.46 15.75
N PRO A 243 10.81 -0.59 16.46
CA PRO A 243 11.41 -1.92 16.37
C PRO A 243 11.40 -2.45 14.93
N GLY A 244 12.52 -3.03 14.50
CA GLY A 244 12.65 -3.62 13.16
C GLY A 244 12.66 -2.61 12.01
N TRP A 245 12.61 -1.29 12.27
CA TRP A 245 12.63 -0.27 11.22
C TRP A 245 13.95 0.52 11.23
N PRO A 246 14.45 1.00 10.07
CA PRO A 246 15.63 1.86 10.04
C PRO A 246 15.47 3.10 10.93
N ALA A 247 16.51 3.43 11.69
CA ALA A 247 16.49 4.58 12.59
C ALA A 247 16.22 5.90 11.85
N THR A 248 16.70 6.01 10.61
CA THR A 248 16.42 7.13 9.72
C THR A 248 16.48 6.74 8.24
N VAL A 249 16.25 7.70 7.34
CA VAL A 249 16.37 7.59 5.87
C VAL A 249 17.42 8.57 5.38
N THR A 250 18.00 8.33 4.20
CA THR A 250 18.95 9.26 3.58
C THR A 250 18.26 10.52 3.08
N TRP A 251 19.01 11.62 2.95
CA TRP A 251 18.50 12.84 2.32
C TRP A 251 18.05 12.60 0.87
N ASP A 252 18.78 11.79 0.11
CA ASP A 252 18.39 11.42 -1.25
C ASP A 252 17.05 10.67 -1.29
N HIS A 253 16.74 9.86 -0.28
CA HIS A 253 15.42 9.23 -0.18
C HIS A 253 14.33 10.30 -0.02
N VAL A 254 14.56 11.33 0.81
CA VAL A 254 13.62 12.45 0.97
C VAL A 254 13.39 13.17 -0.35
N LEU A 255 14.47 13.50 -1.09
CA LEU A 255 14.38 14.17 -2.38
C LEU A 255 13.63 13.32 -3.42
N ARG A 256 13.90 12.00 -3.47
CA ARG A 256 13.13 11.09 -4.32
C ARG A 256 11.65 11.08 -3.96
N THR A 257 11.30 11.02 -2.67
CA THR A 257 9.90 11.08 -2.24
C THR A 257 9.23 12.40 -2.60
N LYS A 258 9.94 13.54 -2.50
CA LYS A 258 9.44 14.85 -2.98
C LYS A 258 9.14 14.81 -4.49
N GLY A 259 10.03 14.20 -5.28
CA GLY A 259 9.83 14.07 -6.73
C GLY A 259 8.67 13.14 -7.14
N LEU A 260 8.26 12.22 -6.26
CA LEU A 260 7.11 11.34 -6.45
C LEU A 260 5.80 11.93 -5.90
N TRP A 261 5.81 13.17 -5.38
CA TRP A 261 4.65 13.78 -4.76
C TRP A 261 3.62 14.20 -5.81
N GLU A 262 2.44 13.61 -5.77
CA GLU A 262 1.33 13.97 -6.65
C GLU A 262 0.42 14.99 -5.94
N SER A 263 0.06 16.07 -6.63
CA SER A 263 -0.81 17.13 -6.08
C SER A 263 -2.13 16.59 -5.54
N TRP A 264 -2.61 17.18 -4.45
CA TRP A 264 -3.98 16.96 -3.99
C TRP A 264 -4.97 17.53 -4.99
N ASP A 265 -5.99 16.74 -5.27
CA ASP A 265 -7.12 17.05 -6.14
C ASP A 265 -8.38 17.41 -5.35
N GLU A 266 -8.28 17.43 -4.02
CA GLU A 266 -9.39 17.71 -3.11
C GLU A 266 -8.96 18.66 -1.97
N PRO A 267 -9.91 19.28 -1.26
CA PRO A 267 -9.60 20.11 -0.11
C PRO A 267 -8.84 19.32 0.98
N HIS A 268 -7.73 19.88 1.42
CA HIS A 268 -6.91 19.37 2.51
C HIS A 268 -6.33 20.55 3.30
N LEU A 269 -5.89 20.29 4.53
CA LEU A 269 -5.21 21.29 5.35
C LEU A 269 -3.69 21.17 5.15
N VAL A 270 -3.02 22.27 4.84
CA VAL A 270 -1.55 22.32 4.86
C VAL A 270 -1.06 22.88 6.20
N VAL A 271 -0.14 22.17 6.84
CA VAL A 271 0.53 22.55 8.09
C VAL A 271 2.03 22.62 7.83
N ASP A 272 2.63 23.80 8.01
CA ASP A 272 4.07 23.99 7.82
C ASP A 272 4.82 23.94 9.15
N SER A 273 5.47 22.81 9.40
CA SER A 273 6.24 22.56 10.63
C SER A 273 7.53 23.36 10.77
N ALA A 274 7.91 24.16 9.76
CA ALA A 274 9.05 25.08 9.85
C ALA A 274 8.65 26.42 10.47
N THR A 275 7.42 26.87 10.21
CA THR A 275 6.92 28.20 10.60
C THR A 275 5.89 28.14 11.72
N GLU A 276 5.25 26.98 11.91
CA GLU A 276 4.23 26.78 12.92
C GLU A 276 4.75 25.91 14.08
N PRO A 277 4.56 26.35 15.34
CA PRO A 277 4.82 25.48 16.49
C PRO A 277 3.83 24.30 16.50
N PRO A 278 4.21 23.12 17.03
CA PRO A 278 3.38 21.91 17.02
C PRO A 278 1.97 22.11 17.56
N GLU A 279 1.80 22.89 18.62
CA GLU A 279 0.52 23.17 19.26
C GLU A 279 -0.42 23.98 18.36
N ALA A 280 0.13 24.90 17.57
CA ALA A 280 -0.65 25.69 16.61
C ALA A 280 -1.12 24.82 15.44
N GLY A 281 -0.23 23.98 14.90
CA GLY A 281 -0.57 23.00 13.86
C GLY A 281 -1.65 22.02 14.34
N LEU A 282 -1.50 21.48 15.55
CA LEU A 282 -2.49 20.60 16.17
C LEU A 282 -3.87 21.27 16.28
N ARG A 283 -3.92 22.50 16.80
CA ARG A 283 -5.19 23.25 16.92
C ARG A 283 -5.87 23.41 15.56
N ARG A 284 -5.13 23.79 14.53
CA ARG A 284 -5.66 23.91 13.16
C ARG A 284 -6.22 22.58 12.63
N VAL A 285 -5.54 21.47 12.89
CA VAL A 285 -6.04 20.14 12.50
C VAL A 285 -7.33 19.80 13.23
N VAL A 286 -7.42 20.07 14.54
CA VAL A 286 -8.63 19.83 15.33
C VAL A 286 -9.81 20.66 14.80
N ASP A 287 -9.60 21.95 14.54
CA ASP A 287 -10.62 22.85 13.99
C ASP A 287 -11.03 22.41 12.57
N TYR A 288 -10.08 21.94 11.75
CA TYR A 288 -10.35 21.40 10.43
C TYR A 288 -11.15 20.10 10.47
N CYS A 289 -10.87 19.23 11.45
CA CYS A 289 -11.65 18.01 11.68
C CYS A 289 -13.10 18.33 12.04
N ALA A 290 -13.33 19.33 12.91
CA ALA A 290 -14.67 19.75 13.30
C ALA A 290 -15.45 20.34 12.11
N SER A 291 -14.84 21.25 11.36
CA SER A 291 -15.48 21.86 10.17
C SER A 291 -15.69 20.89 9.00
N ALA A 292 -14.94 19.78 8.93
CA ALA A 292 -15.16 18.74 7.93
C ALA A 292 -16.48 17.97 8.15
N GLU A 293 -16.98 17.92 9.38
CA GLU A 293 -18.25 17.26 9.71
C GLU A 293 -19.47 18.04 9.16
N GLU A 294 -19.33 19.36 8.99
CA GLU A 294 -20.41 20.27 8.61
C GLU A 294 -20.55 20.44 7.09
N ARG A 295 -19.61 19.94 6.29
CA ARG A 295 -19.65 20.08 4.83
C ARG A 295 -20.69 19.12 4.21
N PRO A 296 -21.69 19.62 3.46
CA PRO A 296 -22.60 18.74 2.71
C PRO A 296 -21.83 17.96 1.63
N GLN A 297 -22.26 16.72 1.39
CA GLN A 297 -21.69 15.82 0.38
C GLN A 297 -21.91 16.34 -1.04
#